data_AF-A0A965Y994-F1
#
_entry.id   AF-A0A965Y994-F1
#
_cell.length_a   1.000
_cell.length_b   1.000
_cell.length_c   1.000
_cell.angle_alpha   90.00
_cell.angle_beta   90.00
_cell.angle_gamma   90.00
#
_symmetry.space_group_name_H-M   'P 1'
#
loop_
_entity.id
_entity.type
_entity.pdbx_description
1 polymer ?
#
loop_
_entity_poly.entity_id
_entity_poly.type
_entity_poly.pdbx_seq_one_letter_code
_entity_poly.pdbx_strand_id
1 'polypeptide(L)'
;MFSKSFSIFVFNKSKLSLCANFGNVSATTYYAGGIVGRNYNTTIISGCYNSGEISTAAFNAGGIVGLSAYGILTVNDCYNTGTITSVSGGIVGKSDVTTNINNCYNVGIANQYIYVT
;
A
#
# COMPACT_ATOMS: atom_id res chain seq x y z
N MET A 1 -1.66 -0.27 -20.39
CA MET A 1 -1.41 1.16 -20.11
C MET A 1 -0.73 1.24 -18.75
N PHE A 2 0.59 1.34 -18.73
CA PHE A 2 1.38 1.47 -17.50
C PHE A 2 1.49 2.97 -17.18
N SER A 3 0.75 3.45 -16.18
CA SER A 3 0.94 4.81 -15.67
C SER A 3 2.27 4.91 -14.94
N LYS A 4 3.02 5.98 -15.21
CA LYS A 4 4.29 6.33 -14.58
C LYS A 4 4.11 6.38 -13.05
N SER A 5 4.48 5.30 -12.36
CA SER A 5 5.01 5.21 -10.98
C SER A 5 5.19 3.75 -10.61
N PHE A 6 6.32 3.40 -10.00
CA PHE A 6 6.70 2.01 -9.70
C PHE A 6 5.86 1.44 -8.55
N SER A 7 4.68 0.89 -8.84
CA SER A 7 4.03 -0.07 -7.93
C SER A 7 4.53 -1.49 -8.26
N ILE A 8 5.15 -2.17 -7.30
CA ILE A 8 5.69 -3.53 -7.50
C ILE A 8 4.55 -4.56 -7.36
N PHE A 9 4.46 -5.48 -8.33
CA PHE A 9 3.67 -6.71 -8.19
C PHE A 9 4.54 -7.80 -7.55
N VAL A 10 4.01 -8.49 -6.53
CA VAL A 10 4.79 -9.39 -5.67
C VAL A 10 4.37 -10.86 -5.84
N PHE A 11 5.31 -11.74 -6.23
CA PHE A 11 5.08 -13.19 -6.45
C PHE A 11 5.93 -14.06 -5.50
N ASN A 12 5.31 -15.09 -4.91
CA ASN A 12 5.91 -16.02 -3.92
C ASN A 12 6.41 -15.32 -2.65
N LYS A 13 6.75 -16.07 -1.58
CA LYS A 13 7.23 -15.51 -0.30
C LYS A 13 8.22 -14.37 -0.54
N SER A 14 7.80 -13.15 -0.25
CA SER A 14 8.53 -11.96 -0.69
C SER A 14 8.87 -11.06 0.47
N LYS A 15 10.06 -10.48 0.41
CA LYS A 15 10.51 -9.45 1.34
C LYS A 15 10.81 -8.20 0.55
N LEU A 16 10.12 -7.12 0.87
CA LEU A 16 10.39 -5.79 0.34
C LEU A 16 10.94 -4.94 1.47
N SER A 17 12.13 -4.37 1.28
CA SER A 17 12.77 -3.58 2.33
C SER A 17 13.45 -2.34 1.78
N LEU A 18 13.36 -1.24 2.53
CA LEU A 18 14.03 0.03 2.22
C LEU A 18 13.65 0.58 0.84
N CYS A 19 12.39 0.39 0.44
CA CYS A 19 11.84 0.91 -0.81
C CYS A 19 11.12 2.25 -0.57
N ALA A 20 11.26 3.16 -1.52
CA ALA A 20 10.59 4.45 -1.48
C ALA A 20 9.84 4.69 -2.78
N ASN A 21 8.63 5.21 -2.70
CA ASN A 21 7.92 5.74 -3.86
C ASN A 21 7.66 7.24 -3.70
N PHE A 22 8.09 8.02 -4.69
CA PHE A 22 7.86 9.46 -4.78
C PHE A 22 6.92 9.85 -5.92
N GLY A 23 6.65 8.92 -6.85
CA GLY A 23 5.81 9.19 -8.01
C GLY A 23 4.33 8.93 -7.71
N ASN A 24 3.45 9.64 -8.41
CA ASN A 24 2.01 9.45 -8.25
C ASN A 24 1.55 8.09 -8.80
N VAL A 25 0.87 7.29 -7.98
CA VAL A 25 0.32 5.99 -8.34
C VAL A 25 -1.17 6.14 -8.62
N SER A 26 -1.59 5.76 -9.83
CA SER A 26 -3.00 5.78 -10.23
C SER A 26 -3.45 4.40 -10.72
N ALA A 27 -4.62 3.93 -10.26
CA ALA A 27 -5.29 2.76 -10.81
C ALA A 27 -6.66 3.15 -11.38
N THR A 28 -6.99 2.68 -12.57
CA THR A 28 -8.27 3.03 -13.22
C THR A 28 -9.46 2.23 -12.70
N THR A 29 -9.23 1.02 -12.19
CA THR A 29 -10.33 0.07 -11.94
C THR A 29 -10.12 -0.78 -10.70
N TYR A 30 -8.95 -0.73 -10.06
CA TYR A 30 -8.57 -1.72 -9.05
C TYR A 30 -7.78 -1.08 -7.92
N TYR A 31 -7.15 -1.91 -7.09
CA TYR A 31 -6.37 -1.48 -5.94
C TYR A 31 -5.10 -0.75 -6.35
N ALA A 32 -4.77 0.29 -5.60
CA ALA A 32 -3.54 1.06 -5.76
C ALA A 32 -2.75 1.05 -4.45
N GLY A 33 -1.44 0.83 -4.53
CA GLY A 33 -0.56 0.89 -3.37
C GLY A 33 0.73 1.60 -3.73
N GLY A 34 1.22 2.44 -2.83
CA GLY A 34 2.44 3.22 -3.06
C GLY A 34 3.67 2.34 -3.28
N ILE A 35 3.72 1.17 -2.63
CA ILE A 35 4.78 0.17 -2.81
C ILE A 35 4.24 -1.07 -3.53
N VAL A 36 3.13 -1.64 -3.02
CA VAL A 36 2.53 -2.88 -3.53
C VAL A 36 1.08 -2.64 -3.92
N GLY A 37 0.75 -2.74 -5.20
CA GLY A 37 -0.65 -2.64 -5.63
C GLY A 37 -1.51 -3.80 -5.13
N ARG A 38 -1.03 -5.04 -5.32
CA ARG A 38 -1.71 -6.27 -4.92
C ARG A 38 -0.71 -7.30 -4.38
N ASN A 39 -1.04 -7.86 -3.23
CA ASN A 39 -0.33 -8.96 -2.61
C ASN A 39 -1.19 -10.23 -2.63
N TYR A 40 -0.63 -11.32 -3.14
CA TYR A 40 -1.29 -12.63 -3.24
C TYR A 40 -0.49 -13.74 -2.51
N ASN A 41 0.44 -13.37 -1.62
CA ASN A 41 1.37 -14.30 -0.99
C ASN A 41 1.81 -13.80 0.39
N THR A 42 2.27 -14.70 1.25
CA THR A 42 2.93 -14.29 2.51
C THR A 42 4.10 -13.35 2.23
N THR A 43 4.03 -12.13 2.75
CA THR A 43 4.95 -11.04 2.41
C THR A 43 5.30 -10.21 3.63
N ILE A 44 6.57 -9.83 3.71
CA ILE A 44 7.09 -8.92 4.73
C ILE A 44 7.54 -7.64 4.03
N ILE A 45 7.01 -6.50 4.46
CA ILE A 45 7.40 -5.16 4.00
C ILE A 45 8.01 -4.43 5.18
N SER A 46 9.24 -3.93 5.05
CA SER A 46 9.96 -3.32 6.18
C SER A 46 10.74 -2.06 5.79
N GLY A 47 10.58 -0.96 6.52
CA GLY A 47 11.36 0.27 6.27
C GLY A 47 11.03 0.93 4.93
N CYS A 48 9.81 0.74 4.42
CA CYS A 48 9.39 1.28 3.13
C CYS A 48 8.47 2.49 3.30
N TYR A 49 8.45 3.41 2.34
CA TYR A 49 7.55 4.55 2.41
C TYR A 49 7.04 5.07 1.09
N ASN A 50 5.90 5.74 1.17
CA ASN A 50 5.30 6.45 0.04
C ASN A 50 5.18 7.95 0.34
N SER A 51 5.55 8.77 -0.64
CA SER A 51 5.35 10.22 -0.65
C SER A 51 4.61 10.70 -1.91
N GLY A 52 4.42 9.85 -2.92
CA GLY A 52 3.64 10.16 -4.10
C GLY A 52 2.13 10.10 -3.82
N GLU A 53 1.34 10.84 -4.57
CA GLU A 53 -0.12 10.78 -4.47
C GLU A 53 -0.64 9.41 -4.94
N ILE A 54 -1.66 8.88 -4.27
CA ILE A 54 -2.30 7.62 -4.65
C ILE A 54 -3.77 7.87 -4.97
N SER A 55 -4.20 7.42 -6.15
CA SER A 55 -5.59 7.51 -6.58
C SER A 55 -6.10 6.20 -7.19
N THR A 56 -7.37 5.89 -6.95
CA THR A 56 -8.10 4.86 -7.68
C THR A 56 -9.54 5.28 -7.89
N ALA A 57 -10.08 4.97 -9.06
CA ALA A 57 -11.44 5.37 -9.43
C ALA A 57 -12.54 4.41 -8.90
N ALA A 58 -12.19 3.23 -8.38
CA ALA A 58 -13.19 2.18 -8.13
C ALA A 58 -13.03 1.37 -6.82
N PHE A 59 -11.80 1.09 -6.36
CA PHE A 59 -11.57 0.20 -5.21
C PHE A 59 -10.75 0.90 -4.12
N ASN A 60 -10.08 0.14 -3.26
CA ASN A 60 -9.29 0.63 -2.15
C ASN A 60 -7.88 1.04 -2.60
N ALA A 61 -7.38 2.12 -2.01
CA ALA A 61 -5.97 2.49 -2.06
C ALA A 61 -5.31 2.36 -0.68
N GLY A 62 -4.03 2.00 -0.66
CA GLY A 62 -3.23 2.02 0.55
C GLY A 62 -1.91 2.72 0.37
N GLY A 63 -1.46 3.44 1.40
CA GLY A 63 -0.17 4.16 1.35
C GLY A 63 1.01 3.24 0.99
N ILE A 64 1.01 2.02 1.52
CA ILE A 64 2.02 0.99 1.23
C ILE A 64 1.43 -0.13 0.37
N VAL A 65 0.30 -0.73 0.79
CA VAL A 65 -0.32 -1.87 0.12
C VAL A 65 -1.77 -1.57 -0.28
N GLY A 66 -2.11 -1.71 -1.56
CA GLY A 66 -3.49 -1.55 -2.02
C GLY A 66 -4.42 -2.67 -1.52
N LEU A 67 -4.14 -3.91 -1.92
CA LEU A 67 -4.85 -5.12 -1.47
C LEU A 67 -3.86 -6.19 -1.01
N SER A 68 -4.18 -6.86 0.09
CA SER A 68 -3.66 -8.18 0.44
C SER A 68 -4.75 -9.24 0.40
N ALA A 69 -4.63 -10.22 -0.50
CA ALA A 69 -5.68 -11.18 -0.83
C ALA A 69 -5.41 -12.60 -0.31
N TYR A 70 -4.15 -13.02 -0.21
CA TYR A 70 -3.76 -14.37 0.25
C TYR A 70 -2.45 -14.35 1.04
N GLY A 71 -2.29 -15.35 1.92
CA GLY A 71 -1.10 -15.49 2.76
C GLY A 71 -1.19 -14.70 4.07
N ILE A 72 -0.05 -14.25 4.58
CA ILE A 72 0.06 -13.35 5.74
C ILE A 72 0.81 -12.10 5.31
N LEU A 73 0.28 -10.92 5.62
CA LEU A 73 0.98 -9.66 5.41
C LEU A 73 1.58 -9.16 6.72
N THR A 74 2.87 -8.84 6.70
CA THR A 74 3.52 -8.11 7.80
C THR A 74 4.12 -6.81 7.25
N VAL A 75 3.73 -5.68 7.81
CA VAL A 75 4.25 -4.35 7.47
C VAL A 75 4.89 -3.74 8.71
N ASN A 76 6.19 -3.49 8.66
CA ASN A 76 6.98 -2.99 9.79
C ASN A 76 7.69 -1.70 9.42
N ASP A 77 7.72 -0.72 10.32
CA ASP A 77 8.54 0.50 10.18
C ASP A 77 8.31 1.23 8.84
N CYS A 78 7.07 1.23 8.34
CA CYS A 78 6.71 1.81 7.06
C CYS A 78 5.84 3.06 7.25
N TYR A 79 5.85 3.98 6.30
CA TYR A 79 5.02 5.17 6.43
C TYR A 79 4.51 5.73 5.11
N ASN A 80 3.42 6.48 5.20
CA ASN A 80 2.88 7.22 4.08
C ASN A 80 2.79 8.71 4.40
N THR A 81 3.32 9.53 3.51
CA THR A 81 3.18 11.00 3.53
C THR A 81 2.40 11.52 2.32
N GLY A 82 2.23 10.69 1.28
CA GLY A 82 1.45 11.05 0.10
C GLY A 82 -0.06 11.06 0.37
N THR A 83 -0.78 11.95 -0.31
CA THR A 83 -2.24 12.01 -0.25
C THR A 83 -2.86 10.78 -0.92
N ILE A 84 -3.95 10.25 -0.36
CA ILE A 84 -4.74 9.16 -0.93
C ILE A 84 -6.16 9.66 -1.24
N THR A 85 -6.50 9.76 -2.52
CA THR A 85 -7.78 10.32 -3.01
C THR A 85 -8.76 9.22 -3.44
N SER A 86 -9.19 8.37 -2.50
CA SER A 86 -10.23 7.33 -2.71
C SER A 86 -10.69 6.73 -1.37
N VAL A 87 -11.54 5.69 -1.39
CA VAL A 87 -11.67 4.78 -0.24
C VAL A 87 -10.29 4.23 0.08
N SER A 88 -9.81 4.44 1.29
CA SER A 88 -8.38 4.32 1.57
C SER A 88 -8.08 3.71 2.93
N GLY A 89 -6.86 3.23 3.09
CA GLY A 89 -6.23 3.00 4.38
C GLY A 89 -4.83 3.59 4.36
N GLY A 90 -4.44 4.26 5.44
CA GLY A 90 -3.17 5.01 5.49
C GLY A 90 -1.94 4.16 5.15
N ILE A 91 -1.95 2.88 5.51
CA ILE A 91 -0.87 1.91 5.20
C ILE A 91 -1.37 0.81 4.26
N VAL A 92 -2.45 0.12 4.64
CA VAL A 92 -3.07 -0.96 3.84
C VAL A 92 -4.49 -0.56 3.47
N GLY A 93 -4.83 -0.59 2.18
CA GLY A 93 -6.15 -0.20 1.68
C GLY A 93 -7.23 -1.25 1.93
N LYS A 94 -6.94 -2.52 1.67
CA LYS A 94 -7.79 -3.66 1.98
C LYS A 94 -6.95 -4.88 2.35
N SER A 95 -7.39 -5.63 3.35
CA SER A 95 -6.81 -6.92 3.73
C SER A 95 -7.91 -7.97 3.87
N ASP A 96 -7.81 -9.04 3.09
CA ASP A 96 -8.63 -10.25 3.21
C ASP A 96 -7.89 -11.38 3.96
N VAL A 97 -6.77 -11.04 4.61
CA VAL A 97 -5.86 -11.95 5.30
C VAL A 97 -5.48 -11.45 6.69
N THR A 98 -4.79 -12.29 7.47
CA THR A 98 -4.08 -11.85 8.68
C THR A 98 -3.02 -10.83 8.29
N THR A 99 -3.15 -9.62 8.84
CA THR A 99 -2.25 -8.50 8.59
C THR A 99 -1.72 -7.96 9.90
N ASN A 100 -0.38 -7.92 10.03
CA ASN A 100 0.33 -7.35 11.16
C ASN A 100 0.95 -6.03 10.72
N ILE A 101 0.58 -4.93 11.37
CA ILE A 101 1.12 -3.59 11.09
C ILE A 101 1.81 -3.11 12.37
N ASN A 102 3.12 -2.91 12.32
CA ASN A 102 3.92 -2.51 13.48
C ASN A 102 4.74 -1.26 13.15
N ASN A 103 4.76 -0.28 14.05
CA ASN A 103 5.52 0.97 13.90
C ASN A 103 5.27 1.67 12.55
N CYS A 104 4.03 1.66 12.06
CA CYS A 104 3.71 2.26 10.77
C CYS A 104 2.79 3.45 10.94
N TYR A 105 3.06 4.53 10.23
CA TYR A 105 2.26 5.74 10.39
C TYR A 105 1.89 6.38 9.05
N ASN A 106 0.75 7.05 9.03
CA ASN A 106 0.30 7.83 7.90
C ASN A 106 0.17 9.30 8.31
N VAL A 107 0.91 10.16 7.62
CA VAL A 107 0.83 11.63 7.74
C VAL A 107 0.04 12.23 6.57
N GLY A 108 -0.02 11.53 5.43
CA GLY A 108 -0.78 11.98 4.26
C GLY A 108 -2.29 11.99 4.51
N ILE A 109 -3.02 12.81 3.75
CA ILE A 109 -4.49 12.83 3.84
C ILE A 109 -5.01 11.49 3.30
N ALA A 110 -5.78 10.77 4.12
CA ALA A 110 -6.46 9.53 3.72
C ALA A 110 -7.93 9.63 4.15
N ASN A 111 -8.84 9.61 3.17
CA ASN A 111 -10.27 9.71 3.44
C ASN A 111 -10.82 8.33 3.87
N GLN A 112 -11.03 8.18 5.19
CA GLN A 112 -11.67 7.09 5.95
C GLN A 112 -10.84 5.86 6.38
N TYR A 113 -11.28 5.30 7.53
CA TYR A 113 -10.88 4.12 8.32
C TYR A 113 -9.36 3.85 8.55
N ILE A 114 -8.96 4.27 9.74
CA ILE A 114 -7.67 4.12 10.38
C ILE A 114 -7.32 2.62 10.53
N TYR A 115 -6.48 2.10 9.63
CA TYR A 115 -5.49 1.06 9.97
C TYR A 115 -4.13 1.75 10.12
N VAL A 116 -4.06 2.68 11.07
CA VAL A 116 -2.80 3.15 11.65
C VAL A 116 -2.75 2.49 13.02
N THR A 117 -1.74 1.63 13.25
CA THR A 117 -1.33 1.28 14.60
C THR A 117 -0.27 2.26 15.06
#